data_AF-A0A936WX92-F1
#
_entry.id   AF-A0A936WX92-F1
#
_cell.length_a   1.000
_cell.length_b   1.000
_cell.length_c   1.000
_cell.angle_alpha   90.00
_cell.angle_beta   90.00
_cell.angle_gamma   90.00
#
_symmetry.space_group_name_H-M   'P 1'
#
loop_
_entity.id
_entity.type
_entity.pdbx_description
1 polymer ?
#
loop_
_entity_poly.entity_id
_entity_poly.type
_entity_poly.pdbx_seq_one_letter_code
_entity_poly.pdbx_strand_id
1 'polypeptide(L)' 'MFICKSLVNTIYFKIDIKTGKVVGRIDFSQIESEITRKYEFAREFNGIAFNKSTGTFFVTGKKWPVFYEIKLQ' A
#
# COMPACT_ATOMS: atom_id res chain seq x y z
N MET A 1 -11.46 -7.63 -4.03
CA MET A 1 -11.07 -6.26 -3.62
C MET A 1 -10.05 -5.78 -4.62
N PHE A 2 -10.29 -4.64 -5.27
CA PHE A 2 -9.33 -4.04 -6.19
C PHE A 2 -8.74 -2.81 -5.52
N ILE A 3 -7.42 -2.69 -5.59
CA ILE A 3 -6.68 -1.56 -5.04
C ILE A 3 -5.84 -0.97 -6.16
N CYS A 4 -5.96 0.33 -6.38
CA CYS A 4 -5.17 1.05 -7.36
C CYS A 4 -4.29 2.09 -6.67
N LYS A 5 -3.06 2.24 -7.16
CA LYS A 5 -2.13 3.28 -6.73
C LYS A 5 -2.35 4.55 -7.57
N SER A 6 -2.34 5.71 -6.90
CA SER A 6 -2.19 7.00 -7.57
C SER A 6 -0.83 7.10 -8.30
N LEU A 7 -0.81 7.68 -9.51
CA LEU A 7 0.42 7.85 -10.27
C LEU A 7 1.34 8.95 -9.73
N VAL A 8 0.80 9.85 -8.88
CA VAL A 8 1.52 11.05 -8.41
C VAL A 8 1.90 10.99 -6.94
N ASN A 9 1.35 10.07 -6.15
CA ASN A 9 1.59 9.99 -4.71
C ASN A 9 1.36 8.57 -4.16
N THR A 10 1.59 8.41 -2.86
CA THR A 10 1.53 7.14 -2.13
C THR A 10 0.11 6.79 -1.66
N ILE A 11 -0.90 7.31 -2.36
CA ILE A 11 -2.32 7.08 -2.06
C ILE A 11 -2.81 5.84 -2.80
N TYR A 12 -3.54 5.00 -2.08
CA TYR A 12 -4.19 3.82 -2.60
C TYR A 12 -5.71 3.93 -2.44
N PHE A 13 -6.43 3.47 -3.45
CA PHE A 13 -7.89 3.51 -3.50
C PHE A 13 -8.47 2.11 -3.47
N LYS A 14 -9.50 1.90 -2.65
CA LYS A 14 -10.36 0.72 -2.74
C LYS A 14 -11.43 1.01 -3.77
N ILE A 15 -11.50 0.18 -4.81
CA ILE A 15 -12.45 0.35 -5.91
C ILE A 15 -13.50 -0.77 -5.83
N ASP A 16 -14.77 -0.36 -5.90
CA ASP A 16 -15.87 -1.29 -6.16
C ASP A 16 -15.81 -1.73 -7.63
N ILE A 17 -15.71 -3.04 -7.85
CA ILE A 17 -15.48 -3.60 -9.18
C ILE A 17 -16.71 -3.56 -10.08
N LYS A 18 -17.89 -3.49 -9.47
CA LYS A 18 -19.16 -3.52 -10.20
C LYS A 18 -19.49 -2.13 -10.72
N THR A 19 -19.14 -1.10 -9.97
CA THR A 19 -19.50 0.29 -10.26
C THR A 19 -18.32 1.16 -10.70
N GLY A 20 -17.08 0.71 -10.49
CA GLY A 20 -15.86 1.49 -10.73
C GLY A 20 -15.65 2.63 -9.73
N LYS A 21 -16.54 2.80 -8.74
CA LYS A 21 -16.45 3.89 -7.76
C LYS A 21 -15.34 3.62 -6.74
N VAL A 22 -14.65 4.69 -6.37
CA VAL A 22 -13.76 4.69 -5.20
C VAL A 22 -14.62 4.65 -3.94
N VAL A 23 -14.45 3.61 -3.12
CA VAL A 23 -15.20 3.39 -1.88
C VAL A 23 -14.31 3.47 -0.63
N GLY A 24 -13.03 3.79 -0.81
CA GLY A 24 -12.08 3.98 0.28
C GLY A 24 -10.76 4.53 -0.24
N ARG A 25 -10.02 5.21 0.64
CA ARG A 25 -8.73 5.83 0.36
C ARG A 25 -7.82 5.60 1.56
N ILE A 26 -6.55 5.32 1.29
CA ILE A 26 -5.50 5.27 2.31
C ILE A 26 -4.23 5.94 1.80
N ASP A 27 -3.49 6.57 2.71
CA ASP A 27 -2.21 7.23 2.44
C ASP A 27 -1.08 6.47 3.12
N PHE A 28 -0.13 5.94 2.33
CA PHE A 28 1.04 5.21 2.83
C PHE A 28 2.32 6.05 2.87
N SER A 29 2.23 7.37 2.71
CA SER A 29 3.39 8.27 2.74
C SER A 29 4.23 8.13 4.01
N GLN A 30 3.60 7.88 5.16
CA GLN A 30 4.31 7.66 6.42
C GLN A 30 5.20 6.41 6.39
N ILE A 31 4.69 5.29 5.88
CA ILE A 31 5.46 4.04 5.76
C ILE A 31 6.60 4.20 4.76
N GLU A 32 6.33 4.83 3.62
CA GLU A 32 7.37 5.10 2.61
C GLU A 32 8.47 6.02 3.16
N SER A 33 8.08 7.05 3.92
CA SER A 33 9.01 7.97 4.57
C SER A 33 9.85 7.28 5.65
N GLU A 34 9.27 6.37 6.42
CA GLU A 34 9.99 5.56 7.40
C GLU A 34 11.05 4.67 6.73
N ILE A 35 10.66 3.93 5.69
CA ILE A 35 11.56 2.99 5.01
C ILE A 35 12.68 3.72 4.28
N THR A 36 12.38 4.81 3.59
CA THR A 36 13.40 5.58 2.85
C THR A 36 14.40 6.28 3.78
N ARG A 37 13.99 6.64 5.00
CA ARG A 37 14.93 7.10 6.05
C ARG A 37 15.81 5.97 6.59
N LYS A 38 15.27 4.75 6.70
CA LYS A 38 15.98 3.60 7.28
C LYS A 38 16.92 2.91 6.29
N TYR A 39 16.55 2.88 5.01
CA TYR A 39 17.26 2.18 3.96
C TYR A 39 17.41 3.09 2.74
N GLU A 40 18.61 3.64 2.54
CA GLU A 40 18.91 4.61 1.48
C GLU A 40 18.60 4.09 0.05
N PHE A 41 18.77 2.79 -0.17
CA PHE A 41 18.48 2.14 -1.45
C PHE A 41 17.00 1.82 -1.66
N ALA A 42 16.15 1.98 -0.65
CA ALA A 42 14.73 1.72 -0.77
C ALA A 42 14.07 2.77 -1.67
N ARG A 43 13.14 2.31 -2.49
CA ARG A 43 12.47 3.12 -3.52
C ARG A 43 10.97 3.11 -3.27
N GLU A 44 10.21 3.45 -4.30
CA GLU A 44 8.81 3.82 -4.16
C GLU A 44 7.96 2.64 -3.68
N PHE A 45 6.94 2.92 -2.86
CA PHE A 45 5.91 1.94 -2.49
C PHE A 45 5.23 1.42 -3.76
N ASN A 46 5.07 0.10 -3.91
CA ASN A 46 4.48 -0.48 -5.12
C ASN A 46 3.70 -1.79 -4.92
N GLY A 47 3.90 -2.49 -3.80
CA GLY A 47 3.28 -3.79 -3.57
C GLY A 47 2.23 -3.72 -2.47
N ILE A 48 1.04 -4.25 -2.74
CA ILE A 48 0.00 -4.50 -1.75
C ILE A 48 -0.68 -5.85 -2.01
N ALA A 49 -0.86 -6.66 -0.98
CA ALA A 49 -1.54 -7.94 -1.05
C ALA A 49 -2.48 -8.12 0.15
N PHE A 50 -3.70 -8.60 -0.08
CA PHE A 50 -4.66 -8.87 0.99
C PHE A 50 -4.47 -10.28 1.56
N ASN A 51 -4.26 -10.37 2.87
CA ASN A 51 -4.22 -11.63 3.59
C ASN A 51 -5.63 -12.00 4.08
N LYS A 52 -6.27 -12.97 3.42
CA LYS A 52 -7.64 -13.38 3.73
C LYS A 52 -7.78 -14.07 5.10
N SER A 53 -6.74 -14.74 5.60
CA SER A 53 -6.84 -15.49 6.85
C SER A 53 -6.87 -14.59 8.08
N THR A 54 -6.15 -13.46 8.04
CA THR A 54 -6.03 -12.51 9.15
C THR A 54 -6.80 -11.21 8.92
N GLY A 55 -7.27 -10.97 7.69
CA GLY A 55 -7.94 -9.72 7.32
C GLY A 55 -7.00 -8.51 7.28
N THR A 56 -5.71 -8.73 7.06
CA THR A 56 -4.66 -7.70 6.99
C THR A 56 -4.17 -7.51 5.56
N PHE A 57 -3.23 -6.58 5.37
CA PHE A 57 -2.54 -6.36 4.11
C PHE A 57 -1.04 -6.48 4.30
N PHE A 58 -0.38 -7.18 3.39
CA PHE A 58 1.06 -7.05 3.22
C PHE A 58 1.35 -5.87 2.30
N VAL A 59 2.28 -5.01 2.71
CA VAL A 59 2.70 -3.84 1.93
C VAL A 59 4.22 -3.78 1.78
N THR A 60 4.66 -3.39 0.59
CA THR A 60 6.09 -3.31 0.25
C THR A 60 6.34 -2.30 -0.89
N GLY A 61 7.61 -2.12 -1.24
CA GLY A 61 8.06 -1.22 -2.28
C GLY A 61 9.28 -1.73 -3.02
N LYS A 62 9.68 -0.99 -4.04
CA LYS A 62 10.83 -1.36 -4.86
C LYS A 62 12.10 -1.32 -4.01
N LYS A 63 12.88 -2.40 -4.03
CA LYS A 63 14.12 -2.56 -3.24
C LYS A 63 13.94 -2.42 -1.72
N TRP A 64 12.72 -2.57 -1.20
CA TRP A 64 12.53 -2.65 0.25
C TRP A 64 13.13 -3.97 0.74
N PRO A 65 13.97 -3.97 1.78
CA PRO A 65 14.51 -5.22 2.35
C PRO A 65 13.48 -5.97 3.20
N VAL A 66 12.33 -5.36 3.46
CA VAL A 66 11.25 -5.88 4.31
C VAL A 66 9.88 -5.58 3.69
N PHE A 67 8.86 -6.28 4.17
CA PHE A 67 7.45 -5.94 3.98
C PHE A 67 6.80 -5.78 5.35
N TYR A 68 5.71 -5.00 5.42
CA TYR A 68 4.90 -4.85 6.63
C TYR A 68 3.61 -5.63 6.47
N GLU A 69 3.11 -6.21 7.55
CA GLU A 69 1.71 -6.63 7.66
C GLU A 69 0.94 -5.56 8.44
N ILE A 70 -0.10 -5.00 7.84
CA ILE A 70 -0.89 -3.89 8.41
C ILE A 70 -2.36 -4.26 8.48
N LYS A 71 -3.05 -3.76 9.51
CA LYS A 71 -4.51 -3.82 9.60
C LYS A 71 -5.07 -2.43 9.36
N LEU A 72 -6.03 -2.33 8.43
CA LEU A 72 -6.74 -1.09 8.18
C LEU A 72 -7.92 -1.01 9.15
N GLN A 73 -8.13 0.15 9.77
CA GLN A 73 -9.30 0.44 10.60
C GLN A 73 -10.45 0.99 9.75
#